data_AF-A0A962XIT3-F1
#
_entry.id   AF-A0A962XIT3-F1
#
_cell.length_a   1.000
_cell.length_b   1.000
_cell.length_c   1.000
_cell.angle_alpha   90.00
_cell.angle_beta   90.00
_cell.angle_gamma   90.00
#
_symmetry.space_group_name_H-M   'P 1'
#
loop_
_entity.id
_entity.type
_entity.pdbx_description
1 polymer ?
#
loop_
_entity_poly.entity_id
_entity_poly.type
_entity_poly.pdbx_seq_one_letter_code
_entity_poly.pdbx_strand_id
1 'polypeptide(L)'
;MKRLVRIIPTIFLGLLVATASAKTADWEEISLASDGLVDENGQLLDSGGNILRDQNQQALVPSCASDLYGPFRFFVQAGDSNKLLILHDGGGACWEDKTCSVPFDVLPPPNGIYDRTISEFVDEEGHLFFAPGTPARGILDSDSSSNPLKSWTKIFIPYCTGDVGWG
;
A
#
# COMPACT_ATOMS: atom_id res chain seq x y z
N MET A 1 60.56 27.47 0.03
CA MET A 1 60.00 26.31 -0.69
C MET A 1 59.75 25.23 0.37
N LYS A 2 58.65 25.29 1.13
CA LYS A 2 57.31 24.71 0.91
C LYS A 2 57.27 23.16 0.77
N ARG A 3 56.61 22.55 1.77
CA ARG A 3 55.96 21.22 1.86
C ARG A 3 56.85 20.07 2.39
N LEU A 4 56.38 19.12 3.19
CA LEU A 4 55.03 18.55 3.30
C LEU A 4 54.74 18.07 4.74
N VAL A 5 53.69 18.58 5.38
CA VAL A 5 53.09 17.99 6.59
C VAL A 5 52.07 16.96 6.12
N ARG A 6 52.24 15.69 6.53
CA ARG A 6 51.25 14.62 6.29
C ARG A 6 50.15 14.73 7.36
N ILE A 7 48.98 15.19 6.94
CA ILE A 7 47.74 15.14 7.73
C ILE A 7 47.11 13.78 7.48
N ILE A 8 46.98 12.96 8.53
CA ILE A 8 46.23 11.70 8.49
C ILE A 8 44.75 12.07 8.67
N PRO A 9 43.85 11.81 7.69
CA PRO A 9 42.44 12.07 7.88
C PRO A 9 41.86 10.91 8.70
N THR A 10 41.57 11.16 9.96
CA THR A 10 40.75 10.25 10.76
C THR A 10 39.32 10.36 10.24
N ILE A 11 38.96 9.45 9.34
CA ILE A 11 37.59 9.32 8.83
C ILE A 11 36.73 8.84 10.01
N PHE A 12 35.97 9.76 10.60
CA PHE A 12 34.88 9.44 11.51
C PHE A 12 33.76 8.82 10.67
N LEU A 13 33.79 7.50 10.52
CA LEU A 13 32.66 6.74 9.98
C LEU A 13 31.57 6.73 11.07
N GLY A 14 30.76 7.78 11.09
CA GLY A 14 29.54 7.83 11.89
C GLY A 14 28.60 6.75 11.38
N LEU A 15 28.54 5.64 12.11
CA LEU A 15 27.54 4.61 11.92
C LEU A 15 26.19 5.22 12.36
N LEU A 16 25.48 5.85 11.43
CA LEU A 16 24.05 6.11 11.59
C LEU A 16 23.36 4.75 11.58
N VAL A 17 23.21 4.16 12.76
CA VAL A 17 22.22 3.12 12.97
C VAL A 17 20.87 3.82 12.93
N ALA A 18 20.27 3.89 11.75
CA ALA A 18 18.85 4.17 11.63
C ALA A 18 18.13 2.97 12.24
N THR A 19 17.82 3.04 13.54
CA THR A 19 16.84 2.14 14.14
C THR A 19 15.49 2.55 13.58
N ALA A 20 15.10 2.01 12.44
CA ALA A 20 13.69 1.93 12.06
C ALA A 20 13.05 0.98 13.08
N SER A 21 12.62 1.54 14.21
CA SER A 21 11.78 0.84 15.16
C SER A 21 10.37 0.88 14.60
N ALA A 22 10.06 0.03 13.62
CA ALA A 22 8.67 -0.26 13.30
C ALA A 22 8.00 -0.75 14.59
N LYS A 23 7.16 0.10 15.18
CA LYS A 23 6.45 -0.25 16.40
C LYS A 23 5.44 -1.32 15.98
N THR A 24 5.45 -2.46 16.68
CA THR A 24 4.35 -3.42 16.60
C THR A 24 3.03 -2.68 16.83
N ALA A 25 2.19 -2.63 15.79
CA ALA A 25 0.88 -1.95 15.66
C ALA A 25 0.82 -0.73 14.74
N ASP A 26 1.91 -0.28 14.12
CA ASP A 26 1.82 0.78 13.10
C ASP A 26 1.29 0.18 11.77
N TRP A 27 0.56 0.99 10.99
CA TRP A 27 0.23 0.65 9.61
C TRP A 27 1.46 0.79 8.73
N GLU A 28 1.61 -0.11 7.77
CA GLU A 28 2.69 -0.12 6.80
C GLU A 28 2.09 -0.23 5.40
N GLU A 29 2.60 0.59 4.47
CA GLU A 29 2.31 0.44 3.05
C GLU A 29 3.19 -0.68 2.47
N ILE A 30 2.55 -1.67 1.86
CA ILE A 30 3.21 -2.77 1.18
C ILE A 30 3.24 -2.46 -0.32
N SER A 31 4.44 -2.21 -0.82
CA SER A 31 4.69 -2.06 -2.25
C SER A 31 5.15 -3.41 -2.82
N LEU A 32 4.36 -3.95 -3.75
CA LEU A 32 4.54 -5.31 -4.26
C LEU A 32 5.96 -5.60 -4.74
N ALA A 33 6.60 -4.60 -5.36
CA ALA A 33 7.95 -4.70 -5.88
C ALA A 33 9.02 -4.73 -4.77
N SER A 34 8.86 -3.95 -3.71
CA SER A 34 9.84 -3.93 -2.60
C SER A 34 9.74 -5.18 -1.73
N ASP A 35 8.55 -5.75 -1.61
CA ASP A 35 8.28 -6.89 -0.73
C ASP A 35 8.52 -8.25 -1.41
N GLY A 36 9.00 -8.26 -2.66
CA GLY A 36 9.32 -9.48 -3.40
C GLY A 36 8.10 -10.33 -3.74
N LEU A 37 6.91 -9.71 -3.74
CA LEU A 37 5.66 -10.36 -4.11
C LEU A 37 5.52 -10.50 -5.62
N VAL A 38 6.30 -9.74 -6.39
CA VAL A 38 6.33 -9.77 -7.85
C VAL A 38 7.75 -9.98 -8.37
N ASP A 39 7.87 -10.51 -9.59
CA ASP A 39 9.14 -10.58 -10.32
C ASP A 39 9.56 -9.22 -10.91
N GLU A 40 10.69 -9.20 -11.63
CA GLU A 40 11.18 -8.01 -12.33
C GLU A 40 10.22 -7.45 -13.41
N ASN A 41 9.23 -8.23 -13.81
CA ASN A 41 8.19 -7.88 -14.77
C ASN A 41 6.85 -7.53 -14.11
N GLY A 42 6.77 -7.50 -12.77
CA GLY A 42 5.55 -7.23 -12.02
C GLY A 42 4.59 -8.42 -11.90
N GLN A 43 5.02 -9.63 -12.27
CA GLN A 43 4.20 -10.84 -12.20
C GLN A 43 4.20 -11.40 -10.79
N LEU A 44 2.99 -11.65 -10.25
CA LEU A 44 2.80 -12.12 -8.89
C LEU A 44 3.43 -13.50 -8.66
N LEU A 45 4.13 -13.65 -7.55
CA LEU A 45 4.83 -14.87 -7.16
C LEU A 45 4.09 -15.60 -6.05
N ASP A 46 4.15 -16.93 -6.05
CA ASP A 46 3.76 -17.75 -4.92
C ASP A 46 4.87 -17.78 -3.83
N SER A 47 4.60 -18.44 -2.71
CA SER A 47 5.57 -18.59 -1.61
C SER A 47 6.85 -19.34 -1.99
N GLY A 48 6.85 -20.07 -3.10
CA GLY A 48 8.01 -20.77 -3.66
C GLY A 48 8.76 -19.96 -4.71
N GLY A 49 8.31 -18.74 -5.04
CA GLY A 49 8.88 -17.89 -6.08
C GLY A 49 8.44 -18.23 -7.49
N ASN A 50 7.38 -19.04 -7.67
CA ASN A 50 6.83 -19.34 -9.00
C ASN A 50 5.78 -18.30 -9.40
N ILE A 51 5.72 -17.98 -10.69
CA ILE A 51 4.71 -17.07 -11.23
C ILE A 51 3.32 -17.66 -11.08
N LEU A 52 2.42 -16.93 -10.42
CA LEU A 52 1.00 -17.24 -10.35
C LEU A 52 0.33 -16.94 -11.68
N ARG A 53 -0.52 -17.86 -12.12
CA ARG A 53 -1.22 -17.80 -13.40
C ARG A 53 -2.70 -18.07 -13.24
N ASP A 54 -3.49 -17.47 -14.12
CA ASP A 54 -4.92 -17.74 -14.23
C ASP A 54 -5.19 -19.10 -14.92
N GLN A 55 -6.48 -19.41 -15.08
CA GLN A 55 -6.95 -20.61 -15.78
C GLN A 55 -6.53 -20.71 -17.25
N ASN A 56 -6.19 -19.58 -17.89
CA ASN A 56 -5.72 -19.50 -19.28
C ASN A 56 -4.19 -19.49 -19.39
N GLN A 57 -3.47 -19.72 -18.29
CA GLN A 57 -2.01 -19.64 -18.19
C GLN A 57 -1.45 -18.21 -18.35
N GLN A 58 -2.26 -17.17 -18.23
CA GLN A 58 -1.82 -15.79 -18.19
C GLN A 58 -1.22 -15.47 -16.82
N ALA A 59 -0.05 -14.81 -16.79
CA ALA A 59 0.57 -14.38 -15.54
C ALA A 59 -0.29 -13.30 -14.88
N LEU A 60 -0.48 -13.41 -13.57
CA LEU A 60 -1.22 -12.42 -12.79
C LEU A 60 -0.32 -11.21 -12.52
N VAL A 61 -0.78 -10.03 -12.89
CA VAL A 61 -0.09 -8.75 -12.62
C VAL A 61 -1.06 -7.89 -11.82
N PRO A 62 -0.80 -7.60 -10.53
CA PRO A 62 -1.69 -6.78 -9.74
C PRO A 62 -1.66 -5.33 -10.24
N SER A 63 -2.82 -4.80 -10.59
CA SER A 63 -2.94 -3.43 -11.10
C SER A 63 -4.29 -2.81 -10.70
N CYS A 64 -4.34 -1.48 -10.73
CA CYS A 64 -5.60 -0.75 -10.74
C CYS A 64 -6.22 -0.83 -12.15
N ALA A 65 -7.46 -0.35 -12.31
CA ALA A 65 -8.10 -0.26 -13.63
C ALA A 65 -7.35 0.64 -14.63
N SER A 66 -6.41 1.46 -14.15
CA SER A 66 -5.57 2.30 -15.00
C SER A 66 -4.14 2.40 -14.48
N ASP A 67 -3.22 1.77 -15.19
CA ASP A 67 -1.77 1.80 -14.90
C ASP A 67 -1.14 3.20 -15.00
N LEU A 68 -1.86 4.16 -15.61
CA LEU A 68 -1.41 5.55 -15.73
C LEU A 68 -1.23 6.25 -14.37
N TYR A 69 -1.84 5.73 -13.30
CA TYR A 69 -1.91 6.41 -12.01
C TYR A 69 -1.13 5.73 -10.89
N GLY A 70 -0.26 4.79 -11.23
CA GLY A 70 0.68 4.15 -10.30
C GLY A 70 0.37 2.67 -10.03
N PRO A 71 1.31 1.96 -9.39
CA PRO A 71 1.17 0.53 -9.11
C PRO A 71 0.14 0.28 -8.01
N PHE A 72 -0.46 -0.92 -8.04
CA PHE A 72 -1.25 -1.41 -6.93
C PHE A 72 -0.39 -1.57 -5.68
N ARG A 73 -0.97 -1.22 -4.52
CA ARG A 73 -0.36 -1.36 -3.19
C ARG A 73 -1.46 -1.60 -2.16
N PHE A 74 -1.09 -2.14 -1.01
CA PHE A 74 -2.03 -2.42 0.07
C PHE A 74 -1.39 -2.12 1.42
N PHE A 75 -2.16 -2.16 2.49
CA PHE A 75 -1.70 -1.74 3.80
C PHE A 75 -1.85 -2.85 4.82
N VAL A 76 -0.85 -3.01 5.68
CA VAL A 76 -0.82 -4.04 6.71
C VAL A 76 -0.57 -3.39 8.06
N GLN A 77 -1.29 -3.86 9.08
CA GLN A 77 -1.00 -3.54 10.47
C GLN A 77 -0.76 -4.85 11.22
N ALA A 78 0.47 -5.05 11.69
CA ALA A 78 0.83 -6.24 12.44
C ALA A 78 0.13 -6.27 13.81
N GLY A 79 -0.43 -7.42 14.16
CA GLY A 79 -1.09 -7.66 15.45
C GLY A 79 -0.92 -9.11 15.90
N ASP A 80 -1.96 -9.68 16.50
CA ASP A 80 -2.03 -11.12 16.80
C ASP A 80 -2.02 -11.91 15.49
N SER A 81 -0.97 -12.71 15.26
CA SER A 81 -0.80 -13.49 14.03
C SER A 81 -1.81 -14.64 13.89
N ASN A 82 -2.53 -15.00 14.96
CA ASN A 82 -3.58 -16.01 14.91
C ASN A 82 -4.96 -15.43 14.57
N LYS A 83 -5.06 -14.10 14.39
CA LYS A 83 -6.32 -13.41 14.13
C LYS A 83 -6.12 -12.40 13.00
N LEU A 84 -6.82 -12.64 11.89
CA LEU A 84 -6.67 -11.88 10.66
C LEU A 84 -7.98 -11.20 10.28
N LEU A 85 -7.90 -9.89 10.04
CA LEU A 85 -8.93 -9.11 9.35
C LEU A 85 -8.40 -8.75 7.97
N ILE A 86 -9.15 -9.08 6.92
CA ILE A 86 -8.93 -8.57 5.56
C ILE A 86 -10.13 -7.67 5.26
N LEU A 87 -9.88 -6.39 5.01
CA LEU A 87 -10.89 -5.42 4.64
C LEU A 87 -10.65 -4.94 3.21
N HIS A 88 -11.64 -5.14 2.36
CA HIS A 88 -11.68 -4.56 1.03
C HIS A 88 -12.39 -3.21 1.11
N ASP A 89 -11.78 -2.19 0.53
CA ASP A 89 -12.40 -0.88 0.44
C ASP A 89 -13.60 -0.88 -0.53
N GLY A 90 -14.44 0.14 -0.43
CA GLY A 90 -15.54 0.40 -1.34
C GLY A 90 -15.24 1.54 -2.30
N GLY A 91 -16.28 2.08 -2.95
CA GLY A 91 -16.15 3.28 -3.79
C GLY A 91 -16.73 3.14 -5.19
N GLY A 92 -17.96 2.63 -5.34
CA GLY A 92 -18.68 2.60 -6.62
C GLY A 92 -18.14 1.58 -7.64
N ALA A 93 -18.55 1.68 -8.91
CA ALA A 93 -18.19 0.73 -9.98
C ALA A 93 -18.55 1.28 -11.37
N CYS A 94 -17.89 0.78 -12.41
CA CYS A 94 -18.23 1.10 -13.80
C CYS A 94 -18.64 -0.16 -14.59
N TRP A 95 -19.50 0.01 -15.60
CA TRP A 95 -20.07 -1.12 -16.38
C TRP A 95 -20.20 -0.83 -17.88
N GLU A 96 -19.78 0.36 -18.31
CA GLU A 96 -19.68 0.76 -19.72
C GLU A 96 -18.53 1.74 -19.92
N ASP A 97 -17.98 1.81 -21.13
CA ASP A 97 -16.88 2.70 -21.52
C ASP A 97 -17.05 4.13 -20.99
N LYS A 98 -18.26 4.67 -21.11
CA LYS A 98 -18.57 6.01 -20.62
C LYS A 98 -18.33 6.12 -19.12
N THR A 99 -18.94 5.23 -18.33
CA THR A 99 -18.78 5.22 -16.86
C THR A 99 -17.34 4.93 -16.40
N CYS A 100 -16.60 4.10 -17.14
CA CYS A 100 -15.21 3.80 -16.81
C CYS A 100 -14.26 4.94 -17.19
N SER A 101 -14.62 5.76 -18.18
CA SER A 101 -13.79 6.84 -18.71
C SER A 101 -14.08 8.21 -18.11
N VAL A 102 -15.26 8.45 -17.51
CA VAL A 102 -15.67 9.74 -16.91
C VAL A 102 -14.62 10.25 -15.91
N PRO A 103 -13.81 11.28 -16.26
CA PRO A 103 -12.74 11.76 -15.41
C PRO A 103 -13.24 12.19 -14.03
N PHE A 104 -12.35 12.14 -13.05
CA PHE A 104 -12.60 12.63 -11.69
C PHE A 104 -13.07 14.09 -11.64
N ASP A 105 -12.78 14.86 -12.71
CA ASP A 105 -12.94 16.31 -12.76
C ASP A 105 -14.30 16.79 -13.32
N VAL A 106 -15.12 15.89 -13.89
CA VAL A 106 -16.41 16.26 -14.52
C VAL A 106 -17.62 16.12 -13.58
N LEU A 107 -17.43 15.54 -12.40
CA LEU A 107 -18.41 15.51 -11.33
C LEU A 107 -17.86 16.33 -10.15
N PRO A 108 -18.71 17.06 -9.40
CA PRO A 108 -18.24 17.85 -8.27
C PRO A 108 -17.52 16.93 -7.27
N PRO A 109 -16.42 17.42 -6.65
CA PRO A 109 -15.66 16.65 -5.68
C PRO A 109 -16.58 16.05 -4.61
N PRO A 110 -16.31 14.80 -4.18
CA PRO A 110 -15.12 14.01 -4.49
C PRO A 110 -15.41 12.86 -5.47
N ASN A 111 -15.95 13.06 -6.68
CA ASN A 111 -16.59 11.92 -7.36
C ASN A 111 -16.06 11.60 -8.75
N GLY A 112 -15.11 10.67 -8.86
CA GLY A 112 -15.20 9.65 -9.91
C GLY A 112 -16.40 8.72 -9.64
N ILE A 113 -16.82 7.90 -10.62
CA ILE A 113 -17.76 6.79 -10.33
C ILE A 113 -17.10 5.74 -9.43
N TYR A 114 -15.76 5.70 -9.45
CA TYR A 114 -14.88 5.03 -8.51
C TYR A 114 -13.51 5.73 -8.49
N ASP A 115 -12.72 5.45 -7.45
CA ASP A 115 -11.33 5.91 -7.37
C ASP A 115 -10.46 5.04 -8.26
N ARG A 116 -9.80 5.62 -9.26
CA ARG A 116 -8.91 4.85 -10.16
C ARG A 116 -7.49 4.73 -9.64
N THR A 117 -7.25 5.33 -8.50
CA THR A 117 -5.94 5.55 -7.90
C THR A 117 -6.05 5.29 -6.42
N ILE A 118 -5.03 4.69 -5.83
CA ILE A 118 -4.95 4.51 -4.39
C ILE A 118 -4.54 5.84 -3.79
N SER A 119 -5.47 6.49 -3.08
CA SER A 119 -5.27 7.79 -2.43
C SER A 119 -4.88 7.68 -0.97
N GLU A 120 -4.97 6.46 -0.44
CA GLU A 120 -4.61 6.08 0.91
C GLU A 120 -3.10 6.18 1.12
N PHE A 121 -2.74 6.54 2.34
CA PHE A 121 -1.35 6.64 2.77
C PHE A 121 -1.23 6.40 4.28
N VAL A 122 0.00 6.12 4.72
CA VAL A 122 0.36 6.08 6.13
C VAL A 122 1.11 7.37 6.49
N ASP A 123 0.75 8.01 7.60
CA ASP A 123 1.47 9.18 8.11
C ASP A 123 2.82 8.82 8.78
N GLU A 124 3.56 9.82 9.25
CA GLU A 124 4.85 9.60 9.93
C GLU A 124 4.67 8.91 11.29
N GLU A 125 3.47 8.96 11.84
CA GLU A 125 3.07 8.34 13.09
C GLU A 125 2.54 6.90 12.94
N GLY A 126 2.45 6.36 11.71
CA GLY A 126 2.01 4.99 11.47
C GLY A 126 0.49 4.81 11.42
N HIS A 127 -0.29 5.86 11.20
CA HIS A 127 -1.74 5.78 11.03
C HIS A 127 -2.13 5.76 9.55
N LEU A 128 -3.11 4.93 9.20
CA LEU A 128 -3.72 4.90 7.87
C LEU A 128 -4.69 6.08 7.67
N PHE A 129 -4.62 6.73 6.52
CA PHE A 129 -5.53 7.80 6.08
C PHE A 129 -6.17 7.45 4.74
N PHE A 130 -7.45 7.80 4.57
CA PHE A 130 -8.17 7.69 3.29
C PHE A 130 -8.02 8.94 2.42
N ALA A 131 -7.72 10.08 3.04
CA ALA A 131 -7.45 11.34 2.39
C ALA A 131 -6.78 12.28 3.41
N PRO A 132 -6.15 13.39 2.99
CA PRO A 132 -5.65 14.40 3.92
C PRO A 132 -6.72 14.82 4.93
N GLY A 133 -6.42 14.66 6.22
CA GLY A 133 -7.34 14.97 7.32
C GLY A 133 -8.45 13.94 7.56
N THR A 134 -8.43 12.80 6.88
CA THR A 134 -9.42 11.72 7.01
C THR A 134 -8.75 10.43 7.48
N PRO A 135 -8.48 10.29 8.80
CA PRO A 135 -7.88 9.07 9.34
C PRO A 135 -8.83 7.88 9.23
N ALA A 136 -8.26 6.69 9.09
CA ALA A 136 -8.99 5.43 9.20
C ALA A 136 -9.61 5.32 10.61
N ARG A 137 -10.88 4.93 10.67
CA ARG A 137 -11.66 4.84 11.93
C ARG A 137 -12.38 3.51 12.05
N GLY A 138 -13.00 3.27 13.20
CA GLY A 138 -13.82 2.08 13.43
C GLY A 138 -12.95 0.84 13.61
N ILE A 139 -13.18 -0.21 12.81
CA ILE A 139 -12.44 -1.47 12.93
C ILE A 139 -10.95 -1.36 12.55
N LEU A 140 -10.57 -0.30 11.82
CA LEU A 140 -9.19 -0.02 11.45
C LEU A 140 -8.43 0.85 12.46
N ASP A 141 -9.14 1.48 13.39
CA ASP A 141 -8.56 2.29 14.46
C ASP A 141 -8.24 1.38 15.66
N SER A 142 -6.95 1.07 15.83
CA SER A 142 -6.44 0.20 16.89
C SER A 142 -6.31 0.89 18.24
N ASP A 143 -6.36 2.22 18.28
CA ASP A 143 -6.33 3.01 19.50
C ASP A 143 -7.72 3.13 20.12
N SER A 144 -8.77 2.93 19.32
CA SER A 144 -10.14 2.91 19.80
C SER A 144 -10.41 1.76 20.78
N SER A 145 -10.81 2.13 21.99
CA SER A 145 -11.30 1.16 22.99
C SER A 145 -12.59 0.46 22.57
N SER A 146 -13.34 1.04 21.63
CA SER A 146 -14.57 0.49 21.06
C SER A 146 -14.32 -0.50 19.92
N ASN A 147 -13.08 -0.65 19.45
CA ASN A 147 -12.74 -1.59 18.38
C ASN A 147 -12.46 -3.00 18.97
N PRO A 148 -13.35 -3.99 18.78
CA PRO A 148 -13.13 -5.35 19.30
C PRO A 148 -12.01 -6.10 18.55
N LEU A 149 -11.60 -5.60 17.38
CA LEU A 149 -10.56 -6.17 16.52
C LEU A 149 -9.23 -5.42 16.63
N LYS A 150 -9.09 -4.49 17.58
CA LYS A 150 -7.92 -3.60 17.67
C LYS A 150 -6.57 -4.34 17.69
N SER A 151 -6.51 -5.52 18.31
CA SER A 151 -5.29 -6.31 18.42
C SER A 151 -5.06 -7.31 17.27
N TRP A 152 -5.97 -7.40 16.30
CA TRP A 152 -5.85 -8.34 15.19
C TRP A 152 -4.81 -7.84 14.20
N THR A 153 -4.16 -8.77 13.49
CA THR A 153 -3.44 -8.44 12.25
C THR A 153 -4.47 -7.99 11.22
N LYS A 154 -4.24 -6.83 10.60
CA LYS A 154 -5.18 -6.25 9.62
C LYS A 154 -4.49 -6.08 8.28
N ILE A 155 -5.21 -6.41 7.22
CA ILE A 155 -4.86 -6.11 5.85
C ILE A 155 -5.98 -5.25 5.29
N PHE A 156 -5.63 -4.07 4.80
CA PHE A 156 -6.54 -3.18 4.10
C PHE A 156 -6.17 -3.17 2.61
N ILE A 157 -7.16 -3.49 1.78
CA ILE A 157 -7.03 -3.63 0.33
C ILE A 157 -7.80 -2.46 -0.31
N PRO A 158 -7.09 -1.41 -0.78
CA PRO A 158 -7.72 -0.28 -1.47
C PRO A 158 -8.47 -0.73 -2.72
N TYR A 159 -9.53 -0.01 -3.06
CA TYR A 159 -10.35 -0.31 -4.24
C TYR A 159 -10.04 0.67 -5.36
N CYS A 160 -9.41 0.17 -6.42
CA CYS A 160 -9.05 0.98 -7.58
C CYS A 160 -9.40 0.36 -8.95
N THR A 161 -10.26 -0.66 -8.94
CA THR A 161 -10.56 -1.52 -10.10
C THR A 161 -11.91 -1.22 -10.76
N GLY A 162 -12.84 -0.59 -10.05
CA GLY A 162 -14.15 -0.24 -10.62
C GLY A 162 -15.08 -1.44 -10.89
N ASP A 163 -14.74 -2.63 -10.38
CA ASP A 163 -15.40 -3.92 -10.64
C ASP A 163 -16.07 -4.55 -9.41
N VAL A 164 -16.14 -3.84 -8.28
CA VAL A 164 -16.66 -4.35 -6.99
C VAL A 164 -15.91 -5.59 -6.47
N GLY A 165 -14.65 -5.78 -6.91
CA GLY A 165 -13.82 -6.92 -6.54
C GLY A 165 -14.20 -8.23 -7.24
N TRP A 166 -14.83 -8.17 -8.42
CA TRP A 166 -15.31 -9.34 -9.19
C TRP A 166 -14.56 -9.59 -10.52
N GLY A 167 -13.47 -8.86 -10.78
CA GLY A 167 -12.70 -8.96 -12.03
C GLY A 167 -12.21 -10.37 -12.39
#